data_AF-A0A9W3CZZ1-F1
#
_entry.id   AF-A0A9W3CZZ1-F1
#
_cell.length_a   1.000
_cell.length_b   1.000
_cell.length_c   1.000
_cell.angle_alpha   90.00
_cell.angle_beta   90.00
_cell.angle_gamma   90.00
#
_symmetry.space_group_name_H-M   'P 1'
#
loop_
_entity.id
_entity.type
_entity.pdbx_description
1 polymer ?
#
loop_
_entity_poly.entity_id
_entity_poly.type
_entity_poly.pdbx_seq_one_letter_code
_entity_poly.pdbx_strand_id
1 'polypeptide(L)'
;MFAQRYQWSIGVHEDVKREFTAKAKKRLLDTVGNWKEDWIYKGYKDGQPAELTKDVYDGLIRYWELPSSIAISNACSASRNTKDEHGNGPMLHCTGQKPHARVRLEMAKETGQLPSLKELYERTHKTKAGVFVDPRSEQIYNDVVARIEDRQTQLTQQSSDGIPVVLSTQEVDQIYEEVVPKKKGRTLGIGSVNDVPRATSSYGQRRADEVTELRSELHSTRTQLASTQTELESTRQSFQARMGGVEGFLEVISSGNPQWEELLADMRRRNPVPEPSRTQQQEEELQRRSGDLYRETIHRPGPT
;
A
#
# COMPACT_ATOMS: atom_id res chain seq x y z
N MET A 1 -28.77 13.92 -17.79
CA MET A 1 -29.71 13.58 -16.70
C MET A 1 -29.14 12.37 -15.97
N PHE A 2 -29.13 12.35 -14.63
CA PHE A 2 -28.71 11.16 -13.88
C PHE A 2 -29.77 10.07 -14.10
N ALA A 3 -29.40 9.04 -14.86
CA ALA A 3 -30.28 7.94 -15.19
C ALA A 3 -29.70 6.66 -14.59
N GLN A 4 -30.48 6.01 -13.72
CA GLN A 4 -30.06 4.77 -13.07
C GLN A 4 -30.18 3.62 -14.07
N ARG A 5 -29.04 3.17 -14.61
CA ARG A 5 -28.95 1.98 -15.47
C ARG A 5 -28.54 0.70 -14.73
N TYR A 6 -28.01 0.84 -13.52
CA TYR A 6 -27.55 -0.27 -12.68
C TYR A 6 -28.25 -0.22 -11.32
N GLN A 7 -28.48 -1.39 -10.73
CA GLN A 7 -29.13 -1.50 -9.42
C GLN A 7 -28.08 -1.56 -8.31
N TRP A 8 -28.09 -0.55 -7.43
CA TRP A 8 -27.30 -0.50 -6.20
C TRP A 8 -28.23 -0.21 -5.02
N SER A 9 -27.76 -0.46 -3.79
CA SER A 9 -28.58 -0.28 -2.58
C SER A 9 -29.00 1.19 -2.40
N ILE A 10 -30.18 1.41 -1.82
CA ILE A 10 -30.75 2.75 -1.58
C ILE A 10 -29.77 3.64 -0.79
N GLY A 11 -29.03 3.06 0.17
CA GLY A 11 -28.04 3.80 0.97
C GLY A 11 -26.85 4.35 0.18
N VAL A 12 -26.58 3.80 -1.01
CA VAL A 12 -25.45 4.22 -1.87
C VAL A 12 -25.92 5.13 -3.02
N HIS A 13 -27.24 5.26 -3.23
CA HIS A 13 -27.79 6.04 -4.34
C HIS A 13 -27.43 7.52 -4.27
N GLU A 14 -27.55 8.14 -3.09
CA GLU A 14 -27.21 9.56 -2.93
C GLU A 14 -25.71 9.83 -3.09
N ASP A 15 -24.86 8.90 -2.67
CA ASP A 15 -23.41 8.99 -2.88
C ASP A 15 -23.06 8.92 -4.38
N VAL A 16 -23.63 7.94 -5.09
CA VAL A 16 -23.41 7.78 -6.54
C VAL A 16 -23.94 8.98 -7.32
N LYS A 17 -25.12 9.48 -6.96
CA LYS A 17 -25.72 10.67 -7.58
C LYS A 17 -24.88 11.91 -7.35
N ARG A 18 -24.35 12.09 -6.13
CA ARG A 18 -23.44 13.19 -5.78
C ARG A 18 -22.17 13.13 -6.61
N GLU A 19 -21.50 11.97 -6.64
CA GLU A 19 -20.26 11.77 -7.41
C GLU A 19 -20.48 11.93 -8.92
N PHE A 20 -21.58 11.38 -9.44
CA PHE A 20 -21.96 11.56 -10.85
C PHE A 20 -22.15 13.04 -11.17
N THR A 21 -22.90 13.77 -10.35
CA THR A 21 -23.18 15.19 -10.57
C THR A 21 -21.90 16.00 -10.51
N ALA A 22 -21.01 15.71 -9.56
CA ALA A 22 -19.70 16.36 -9.48
C ALA A 22 -18.85 16.12 -10.74
N LYS A 23 -18.79 14.88 -11.22
CA LYS A 23 -18.07 14.53 -12.46
C LYS A 23 -18.71 15.16 -13.70
N ALA A 24 -20.04 15.14 -13.80
CA ALA A 24 -20.78 15.71 -14.91
C ALA A 24 -20.58 17.23 -15.00
N LYS A 25 -20.63 17.93 -13.85
CA LYS A 25 -20.31 19.37 -13.78
C LYS A 25 -18.91 19.66 -14.31
N LYS A 26 -17.91 18.90 -13.86
CA LYS A 26 -16.52 19.08 -14.32
C LYS A 26 -16.37 18.85 -15.81
N ARG A 27 -16.95 17.76 -16.33
CA ARG A 27 -16.92 17.46 -17.77
C ARG A 27 -17.60 18.53 -18.60
N LEU A 28 -18.76 19.03 -18.15
CA LEU A 28 -19.47 20.09 -18.84
C LEU A 28 -18.65 21.39 -18.89
N LEU A 29 -17.99 21.77 -17.79
CA LEU A 29 -17.10 22.93 -17.76
C LEU A 29 -15.95 22.79 -18.78
N ASP A 30 -15.30 21.62 -18.82
CA ASP A 30 -14.22 21.34 -19.77
C ASP A 30 -14.74 21.43 -21.22
N THR A 31 -15.90 20.83 -21.50
CA THR A 31 -16.53 20.86 -22.83
C THR A 31 -16.87 22.28 -23.28
N VAL A 32 -17.51 23.08 -22.42
CA VAL A 32 -17.85 24.47 -22.73
C VAL A 32 -16.59 25.32 -22.93
N GLY A 33 -15.54 25.06 -22.16
CA GLY A 33 -14.22 25.68 -22.34
C GLY A 33 -13.62 25.38 -23.71
N ASN A 34 -13.63 24.11 -24.13
CA ASN A 34 -13.14 23.70 -25.44
C ASN A 34 -13.93 24.36 -26.58
N TRP A 35 -15.25 24.46 -26.46
CA TRP A 35 -16.09 25.17 -27.45
C TRP A 35 -15.73 26.66 -27.57
N LYS A 36 -15.37 27.31 -26.45
CA LYS A 36 -14.87 28.67 -26.47
C LYS A 36 -13.53 28.77 -27.21
N GLU A 37 -12.60 27.84 -26.95
CA GLU A 37 -11.31 27.81 -27.66
C GLU A 37 -11.50 27.55 -29.17
N ASP A 38 -12.36 26.61 -29.54
CA ASP A 38 -12.70 26.33 -30.93
C ASP A 38 -13.30 27.55 -31.62
N TRP A 39 -14.22 28.27 -30.96
CA TRP A 39 -14.74 29.52 -31.48
C TRP A 39 -13.63 30.57 -31.70
N ILE A 40 -12.72 30.74 -30.74
CA ILE A 40 -11.62 31.71 -30.84
C ILE A 40 -10.66 31.34 -31.98
N TYR A 41 -10.34 30.05 -32.14
CA TYR A 41 -9.32 29.59 -33.09
C TYR A 41 -9.87 29.36 -34.51
N LYS A 42 -11.05 28.76 -34.61
CA LYS A 42 -11.69 28.37 -35.90
C LYS A 42 -12.73 29.39 -36.38
N GLY A 43 -13.11 30.34 -35.53
CA GLY A 43 -14.16 31.32 -35.83
C GLY A 43 -15.57 30.77 -35.68
N TYR A 44 -16.57 31.61 -35.98
CA TYR A 44 -17.98 31.31 -35.71
C TYR A 44 -18.51 30.06 -36.45
N LYS A 45 -18.19 29.91 -37.74
CA LYS A 45 -18.76 28.83 -38.56
C LYS A 45 -18.15 27.46 -38.23
N ASP A 46 -16.83 27.40 -38.14
CA ASP A 46 -16.08 26.14 -37.97
C ASP A 46 -15.84 25.77 -36.50
N GLY A 47 -16.06 26.72 -35.58
CA GLY A 47 -15.97 26.53 -34.14
C GLY A 47 -17.29 26.19 -33.46
N GLN A 48 -18.42 26.14 -34.19
CA GLN A 48 -19.71 25.77 -33.63
C GLN A 48 -19.80 24.24 -33.41
N PRO A 49 -20.10 23.78 -32.19
CA PRO A 49 -20.34 22.36 -31.93
C PRO A 49 -21.65 21.88 -32.57
N ALA A 50 -21.65 20.67 -33.13
CA ALA A 50 -22.83 20.07 -33.76
C ALA A 50 -23.99 19.84 -32.78
N GLU A 51 -23.68 19.71 -31.48
CA GLU A 51 -24.63 19.49 -30.40
C GLU A 51 -25.38 20.77 -29.98
N LEU A 52 -24.90 21.95 -30.39
CA LEU A 52 -25.49 23.23 -30.01
C LEU A 52 -26.37 23.81 -31.12
N THR A 53 -27.60 24.15 -30.75
CA THR A 53 -28.45 25.02 -31.56
C THR A 53 -27.80 26.39 -31.71
N LYS A 54 -28.03 27.06 -32.84
CA LYS A 54 -27.50 28.40 -33.12
C LYS A 54 -27.78 29.40 -32.00
N ASP A 55 -29.00 29.44 -31.48
CA ASP A 55 -29.40 30.41 -30.44
C ASP A 55 -28.62 30.23 -29.13
N VAL A 56 -28.34 28.98 -28.75
CA VAL A 56 -27.53 28.65 -27.57
C VAL A 56 -26.06 29.05 -27.79
N TYR A 57 -25.52 28.77 -28.97
CA TYR A 57 -24.15 29.16 -29.32
C TYR A 57 -23.97 30.69 -29.32
N ASP A 58 -24.92 31.42 -29.92
CA ASP A 58 -24.96 32.89 -29.89
C ASP A 58 -25.10 33.45 -28.47
N GLY A 59 -25.87 32.77 -27.61
CA GLY A 59 -25.98 33.10 -26.19
C GLY A 59 -24.65 32.95 -25.44
N LEU A 60 -23.92 31.85 -25.69
CA LEU A 60 -22.62 31.58 -25.08
C LEU A 60 -21.56 32.59 -25.53
N ILE A 61 -21.50 32.90 -26.83
CA ILE A 61 -20.58 33.92 -27.35
C ILE A 61 -20.83 35.27 -26.67
N ARG A 62 -22.09 35.72 -26.63
CA ARG A 62 -22.46 36.97 -25.93
C ARG A 62 -22.02 36.95 -24.47
N TYR A 63 -22.20 35.82 -23.77
CA TYR A 63 -21.73 35.67 -22.39
C TYR A 63 -20.21 35.74 -22.28
N TRP A 64 -19.47 35.09 -23.20
CA TRP A 64 -18.00 35.09 -23.19
C TRP A 64 -17.40 36.46 -23.52
N GLU A 65 -18.10 37.28 -24.31
CA GLU A 65 -17.72 38.65 -24.66
C GLU A 65 -18.07 39.69 -23.57
N LEU A 66 -18.88 39.34 -22.57
CA LEU A 66 -19.16 40.24 -21.46
C LEU A 66 -17.85 40.66 -20.77
N PRO A 67 -17.66 41.96 -20.47
CA PRO A 67 -16.46 42.45 -19.79
C PRO A 67 -16.19 41.73 -18.46
N SER A 68 -17.24 41.38 -17.71
CA SER A 68 -17.14 40.61 -16.46
C SER A 68 -16.58 39.20 -16.69
N SER A 69 -17.04 38.51 -17.75
CA SER A 69 -16.58 37.17 -18.10
C SER A 69 -15.13 37.19 -18.56
N ILE A 70 -14.76 38.18 -19.37
CA ILE A 70 -13.37 38.40 -19.81
C ILE A 70 -12.47 38.69 -18.60
N ALA A 71 -12.90 39.57 -17.69
CA ALA A 71 -12.15 39.91 -16.49
C ALA A 71 -11.87 38.67 -15.62
N ILE A 72 -12.88 37.82 -15.40
CA ILE A 72 -12.72 36.55 -14.66
C ILE A 72 -11.74 35.62 -15.40
N SER A 73 -11.91 35.45 -16.72
CA SER A 73 -11.03 34.61 -17.54
C SER A 73 -9.58 35.07 -17.47
N ASN A 74 -9.33 36.38 -17.55
CA ASN A 74 -8.00 36.97 -17.48
C ASN A 74 -7.39 36.84 -16.08
N ALA A 75 -8.17 37.05 -15.02
CA ALA A 75 -7.72 36.85 -13.65
C ALA A 75 -7.34 35.39 -13.39
N CYS A 76 -8.16 34.43 -13.85
CA CYS A 76 -7.84 33.00 -13.76
C CYS A 76 -6.59 32.65 -14.57
N SER A 77 -6.43 33.19 -15.77
CA SER A 77 -5.24 32.98 -16.60
C SER A 77 -3.98 33.53 -15.93
N ALA A 78 -4.04 34.76 -15.42
CA ALA A 78 -2.95 35.39 -14.68
C ALA A 78 -2.58 34.56 -13.44
N SER A 79 -3.57 34.08 -12.69
CA SER A 79 -3.35 33.22 -11.51
C SER A 79 -2.70 31.88 -11.88
N ARG A 80 -3.02 31.30 -13.04
CA ARG A 80 -2.40 30.04 -13.50
C ARG A 80 -0.96 30.24 -13.96
N ASN A 81 -0.64 31.41 -14.49
CA ASN A 81 0.67 31.75 -15.05
C ASN A 81 1.54 32.57 -14.08
N THR A 82 1.18 32.61 -12.78
CA THR A 82 1.97 33.31 -11.77
C THR A 82 3.39 32.81 -11.75
N LYS A 83 4.33 33.74 -11.77
CA LYS A 83 5.75 33.49 -11.52
C LYS A 83 6.03 33.60 -10.03
N ASP A 84 7.00 32.83 -9.54
CA ASP A 84 7.51 33.02 -8.19
C ASP A 84 8.52 34.19 -8.11
N GLU A 85 9.05 34.44 -6.91
CA GLU A 85 10.02 35.51 -6.61
C GLU A 85 11.27 35.46 -7.50
N HIS A 86 11.60 34.28 -8.02
CA HIS A 86 12.76 34.03 -8.88
C HIS A 86 12.38 34.08 -10.37
N GLY A 87 11.15 34.49 -10.70
CA GLY A 87 10.65 34.58 -12.07
C GLY A 87 10.23 33.23 -12.68
N ASN A 88 10.21 32.14 -11.91
CA ASN A 88 9.86 30.83 -12.43
C ASN A 88 8.35 30.66 -12.54
N GLY A 89 7.88 30.21 -13.70
CA GLY A 89 6.47 29.89 -13.93
C GLY A 89 6.03 28.57 -13.30
N PRO A 90 4.82 28.10 -13.66
CA PRO A 90 4.35 26.77 -13.33
C PRO A 90 5.31 25.70 -13.84
N MET A 91 5.54 24.68 -13.03
CA MET A 91 6.48 23.63 -13.40
C MET A 91 5.93 22.71 -14.49
N LEU A 92 6.75 22.48 -15.50
CA LEU A 92 6.38 21.71 -16.69
C LEU A 92 6.70 20.23 -16.49
N HIS A 93 6.00 19.36 -17.22
CA HIS A 93 6.29 17.91 -17.25
C HIS A 93 5.88 17.31 -18.61
N CYS A 94 6.50 16.19 -18.97
CA CYS A 94 6.37 15.54 -20.28
C CYS A 94 5.39 14.33 -20.30
N THR A 95 4.63 14.10 -19.23
CA THR A 95 3.78 12.91 -19.09
C THR A 95 2.36 13.06 -19.65
N GLY A 96 2.03 14.25 -20.19
CA GLY A 96 0.69 14.55 -20.69
C GLY A 96 -0.37 14.40 -19.60
N GLN A 97 -1.54 13.89 -19.95
CA GLN A 97 -2.64 13.68 -18.99
C GLN A 97 -2.46 12.39 -18.15
N LYS A 98 -1.24 12.09 -17.70
CA LYS A 98 -0.96 10.96 -16.80
C LYS A 98 -0.56 11.46 -15.42
N PRO A 99 -1.25 11.04 -14.35
CA PRO A 99 -0.83 11.38 -13.00
C PRO A 99 0.52 10.72 -12.67
N HIS A 100 1.40 11.43 -11.95
CA HIS A 100 2.74 10.93 -11.60
C HIS A 100 2.71 9.62 -10.81
N ALA A 101 1.70 9.42 -9.94
CA ALA A 101 1.50 8.14 -9.26
C ALA A 101 1.30 6.97 -10.24
N ARG A 102 0.58 7.19 -11.34
CA ARG A 102 0.42 6.18 -12.40
C ARG A 102 1.74 5.94 -13.14
N VAL A 103 2.47 7.01 -13.45
CA VAL A 103 3.78 6.90 -14.13
C VAL A 103 4.76 6.10 -13.26
N ARG A 104 4.80 6.36 -11.95
CA ARG A 104 5.65 5.62 -11.00
C ARG A 104 5.31 4.11 -10.96
N LEU A 105 4.03 3.77 -11.01
CA LEU A 105 3.58 2.38 -11.05
C LEU A 105 3.85 1.71 -12.40
N GLU A 106 3.74 2.45 -13.52
CA GLU A 106 4.11 1.95 -14.85
C GLU A 106 5.61 1.61 -14.88
N MET A 107 6.48 2.51 -14.39
CA MET A 107 7.92 2.25 -14.25
C MET A 107 8.21 1.02 -13.38
N ALA A 108 7.50 0.87 -12.25
CA ALA A 108 7.71 -0.28 -11.37
C ALA A 108 7.34 -1.62 -12.03
N LYS A 109 6.37 -1.61 -12.96
CA LYS A 109 6.03 -2.80 -13.76
C LYS A 109 7.09 -3.11 -14.82
N GLU A 110 7.72 -2.09 -15.39
CA GLU A 110 8.78 -2.23 -16.41
C GLU A 110 10.07 -2.79 -15.79
N THR A 111 10.43 -2.36 -14.58
CA THR A 111 11.70 -2.74 -13.92
C THR A 111 11.54 -3.83 -12.86
N GLY A 112 10.30 -4.11 -12.41
CA GLY A 112 10.02 -4.99 -11.27
C GLY A 112 10.33 -4.36 -9.90
N GLN A 113 10.80 -3.11 -9.85
CA GLN A 113 11.18 -2.41 -8.62
C GLN A 113 10.56 -1.02 -8.58
N LEU A 114 10.10 -0.58 -7.41
CA LEU A 114 9.54 0.75 -7.26
C LEU A 114 10.64 1.80 -7.47
N PRO A 115 10.52 2.70 -8.47
CA PRO A 115 11.55 3.71 -8.70
C PRO A 115 11.55 4.75 -7.57
N SER A 116 12.72 5.31 -7.33
CA SER A 116 12.92 6.47 -6.45
C SER A 116 12.22 7.72 -7.02
N LEU A 117 12.03 8.72 -6.16
CA LEU A 117 11.54 10.03 -6.57
C LEU A 117 12.48 10.71 -7.56
N LYS A 118 13.79 10.54 -7.40
CA LYS A 118 14.79 11.03 -8.36
C LYS A 118 14.50 10.49 -9.76
N GLU A 119 14.35 9.18 -9.89
CA GLU A 119 14.10 8.51 -11.17
C GLU A 119 12.73 8.87 -11.76
N LEU A 120 11.70 8.95 -10.90
CA LEU A 120 10.38 9.43 -11.33
C LEU A 120 10.46 10.87 -11.84
N TYR A 121 11.18 11.74 -11.12
CA TYR A 121 11.33 13.14 -11.46
C TYR A 121 12.05 13.30 -12.79
N GLU A 122 13.14 12.57 -12.98
CA GLU A 122 13.86 12.48 -14.24
C GLU A 122 12.93 12.05 -15.39
N ARG A 123 12.18 10.96 -15.20
CA ARG A 123 11.25 10.44 -16.21
C ARG A 123 10.10 11.39 -16.56
N THR A 124 9.72 12.25 -15.63
CA THR A 124 8.59 13.18 -15.77
C THR A 124 9.00 14.55 -16.29
N HIS A 125 10.24 14.98 -16.03
CA HIS A 125 10.74 16.33 -16.38
C HIS A 125 11.85 16.31 -17.44
N LYS A 126 12.23 15.15 -17.97
CA LYS A 126 13.04 15.05 -19.19
C LYS A 126 12.18 14.79 -20.43
N THR A 127 12.55 15.46 -21.51
CA THR A 127 12.05 15.19 -22.85
C THR A 127 12.56 13.84 -23.35
N LYS A 128 12.00 13.34 -24.46
CA LYS A 128 12.49 12.10 -25.11
C LYS A 128 13.97 12.20 -25.57
N ALA A 129 14.48 13.41 -25.74
CA ALA A 129 15.89 13.67 -26.08
C ALA A 129 16.83 13.67 -24.85
N GLY A 130 16.30 13.44 -23.64
CA GLY A 130 17.07 13.43 -22.39
C GLY A 130 17.36 14.82 -21.80
N VAL A 131 16.83 15.89 -22.41
CA VAL A 131 16.99 17.27 -21.94
C VAL A 131 15.84 17.64 -20.98
N PHE A 132 16.14 18.36 -19.90
CA PHE A 132 15.13 18.87 -18.97
C PHE A 132 14.17 19.86 -19.64
N VAL A 133 12.90 19.83 -19.23
CA VAL A 133 11.84 20.68 -19.80
C VAL A 133 11.99 22.17 -19.49
N ASP A 134 12.66 22.50 -18.38
CA ASP A 134 12.91 23.87 -17.96
C ASP A 134 14.14 23.94 -17.02
N PRO A 135 14.81 25.10 -16.92
CA PRO A 135 16.04 25.25 -16.11
C PRO A 135 15.84 24.99 -14.62
N ARG A 136 14.66 25.29 -14.07
CA ARG A 136 14.36 25.05 -12.66
C ARG A 136 14.28 23.55 -12.38
N SER A 137 13.66 22.81 -13.29
CA SER A 137 13.56 21.35 -13.18
C SER A 137 14.95 20.72 -13.15
N GLU A 138 15.86 21.19 -14.01
CA GLU A 138 17.27 20.77 -14.02
C GLU A 138 17.99 21.12 -12.72
N GLN A 139 17.84 22.36 -12.23
CA GLN A 139 18.45 22.78 -10.97
C GLN A 139 18.02 21.89 -9.80
N ILE A 140 16.71 21.65 -9.63
CA ILE A 140 16.18 20.79 -8.57
C ILE A 140 16.76 19.38 -8.66
N TYR A 141 16.88 18.83 -9.88
CA TYR A 141 17.47 17.51 -10.06
C TYR A 141 18.95 17.48 -9.65
N ASN A 142 19.72 18.47 -10.07
CA ASN A 142 21.14 18.56 -9.76
C ASN A 142 21.39 18.73 -8.25
N ASP A 143 20.57 19.55 -7.57
CA ASP A 143 20.65 19.72 -6.11
C ASP A 143 20.40 18.39 -5.38
N VAL A 144 19.43 17.59 -5.85
CA VAL A 144 19.15 16.25 -5.30
C VAL A 144 20.31 15.29 -5.54
N VAL A 145 20.89 15.28 -6.76
CA VAL A 145 22.03 14.43 -7.10
C VAL A 145 23.24 14.79 -6.24
N ALA A 146 23.58 16.07 -6.12
CA ALA A 146 24.68 16.53 -5.29
C ALA A 146 24.52 16.09 -3.83
N ARG A 147 23.31 16.22 -3.27
CA ARG A 147 23.04 15.79 -1.89
C ARG A 147 23.15 14.27 -1.69
N ILE A 148 22.76 13.49 -2.69
CA ILE A 148 22.93 12.03 -2.69
C ILE A 148 24.42 11.68 -2.69
N GLU A 149 25.20 12.29 -3.58
CA GLU A 149 26.65 12.08 -3.69
C GLU A 149 27.38 12.47 -2.39
N ASP A 150 27.02 13.62 -1.80
CA ASP A 150 27.55 14.06 -0.50
C ASP A 150 27.28 13.03 0.59
N ARG A 151 26.05 12.49 0.65
CA ARG A 151 25.65 11.52 1.67
C ARG A 151 26.36 10.18 1.48
N GLN A 152 26.50 9.72 0.24
CA GLN A 152 27.27 8.52 -0.10
C GLN A 152 28.74 8.67 0.27
N THR A 153 29.33 9.83 -0.01
CA THR A 153 30.73 10.12 0.32
C THR A 153 30.94 10.12 1.84
N GLN A 154 30.04 10.77 2.60
CA GLN A 154 30.08 10.77 4.06
C GLN A 154 30.00 9.36 4.64
N LEU A 155 29.07 8.53 4.16
CA LEU A 155 28.90 7.15 4.64
C LEU A 155 30.09 6.26 4.25
N THR A 156 30.66 6.47 3.06
CA THR A 156 31.85 5.73 2.62
C THR A 156 33.06 6.08 3.48
N GLN A 157 33.25 7.35 3.85
CA GLN A 157 34.33 7.78 4.75
C GLN A 157 34.17 7.24 6.19
N GLN A 158 32.93 6.99 6.61
CA GLN A 158 32.62 6.41 7.92
C GLN A 158 32.72 4.88 7.94
N SER A 159 32.75 4.23 6.77
CA SER A 159 32.88 2.79 6.65
C SER A 159 34.32 2.37 6.89
N SER A 160 34.55 1.46 7.84
CA SER A 160 35.87 0.89 8.15
C SER A 160 36.50 0.16 6.97
N ASP A 161 35.67 -0.31 6.05
CA ASP A 161 36.06 -1.24 4.98
C ASP A 161 36.40 -0.50 3.67
N GLY A 162 36.21 0.82 3.62
CA GLY A 162 36.44 1.65 2.43
C GLY A 162 35.51 1.34 1.25
N ILE A 163 34.49 0.50 1.45
CA ILE A 163 33.55 0.10 0.41
C ILE A 163 32.57 1.26 0.12
N PRO A 164 32.40 1.65 -1.15
CA PRO A 164 31.42 2.66 -1.53
C PRO A 164 30.00 2.29 -1.08
N VAL A 165 29.37 3.16 -0.31
CA VAL A 165 28.01 2.96 0.18
C VAL A 165 27.01 3.41 -0.89
N VAL A 166 26.12 2.50 -1.29
CA VAL A 166 25.00 2.79 -2.20
C VAL A 166 23.74 3.00 -1.37
N LEU A 167 23.11 4.16 -1.52
CA LEU A 167 21.86 4.47 -0.82
C LEU A 167 20.71 3.63 -1.37
N SER A 168 19.84 3.19 -0.46
CA SER A 168 18.56 2.59 -0.81
C SER A 168 17.61 3.60 -1.46
N THR A 169 16.61 3.11 -2.18
CA THR A 169 15.52 3.93 -2.76
C THR A 169 14.85 4.81 -1.71
N GLN A 170 14.70 4.31 -0.47
CA GLN A 170 14.06 5.02 0.64
C GLN A 170 14.90 6.21 1.11
N GLU A 171 16.23 6.04 1.21
CA GLU A 171 17.16 7.11 1.58
C GLU A 171 17.23 8.18 0.49
N VAL A 172 17.23 7.78 -0.79
CA VAL A 172 17.12 8.70 -1.93
C VAL A 172 15.80 9.48 -1.89
N ASP A 173 14.69 8.80 -1.61
CA ASP A 173 13.37 9.43 -1.46
C ASP A 173 13.32 10.44 -0.31
N GLN A 174 14.02 10.16 0.79
CA GLN A 174 14.14 11.06 1.93
C GLN A 174 14.99 12.29 1.60
N ILE A 175 16.14 12.09 0.96
CA ILE A 175 16.98 13.20 0.49
C ILE A 175 16.19 14.11 -0.47
N TYR A 176 15.41 13.52 -1.38
CA TYR A 176 14.56 14.29 -2.27
C TYR A 176 13.59 15.19 -1.49
N GLU A 177 12.94 14.67 -0.45
CA GLU A 177 12.02 15.48 0.38
C GLU A 177 12.70 16.57 1.22
N GLU A 178 13.97 16.38 1.57
CA GLU A 178 14.78 17.35 2.31
C GLU A 178 15.25 18.49 1.40
N VAL A 179 15.68 18.17 0.17
CA VAL A 179 16.27 19.13 -0.78
C VAL A 179 15.18 19.90 -1.53
N VAL A 180 14.11 19.22 -1.95
CA VAL A 180 13.14 19.83 -2.87
C VAL A 180 12.16 20.74 -2.13
N PRO A 181 11.97 22.00 -2.59
CA PRO A 181 11.07 22.96 -1.94
C PRO A 181 9.64 22.43 -1.78
N LYS A 182 9.01 22.80 -0.67
CA LYS A 182 7.61 22.44 -0.37
C LYS A 182 6.69 23.65 -0.58
N LYS A 183 5.64 23.47 -1.37
CA LYS A 183 4.59 24.47 -1.59
C LYS A 183 3.31 23.99 -0.92
N LYS A 184 2.84 24.70 0.11
CA LYS A 184 1.68 24.32 0.94
C LYS A 184 1.80 22.87 1.49
N GLY A 185 2.99 22.52 1.99
CA GLY A 185 3.28 21.19 2.54
C GLY A 185 3.49 20.08 1.50
N ARG A 186 3.35 20.36 0.20
CA ARG A 186 3.55 19.40 -0.88
C ARG A 186 4.93 19.57 -1.52
N THR A 187 5.66 18.48 -1.69
CA THR A 187 6.96 18.48 -2.39
C THR A 187 6.74 18.81 -3.86
N LEU A 188 7.48 19.80 -4.35
CA LEU A 188 7.40 20.23 -5.74
C LEU A 188 7.82 19.07 -6.68
N GLY A 189 7.18 18.92 -7.84
CA GLY A 189 7.63 17.97 -8.88
C GLY A 189 7.02 16.60 -8.90
N ILE A 190 6.55 16.10 -7.77
CA ILE A 190 6.08 14.72 -7.71
C ILE A 190 4.56 14.59 -7.91
N GLY A 191 3.87 15.71 -8.19
CA GLY A 191 2.47 15.73 -8.62
C GLY A 191 1.55 14.98 -7.66
N SER A 192 0.78 14.03 -8.19
CA SER A 192 -0.16 13.19 -7.43
C SER A 192 0.50 12.20 -6.46
N VAL A 193 1.81 11.97 -6.55
CA VAL A 193 2.53 11.17 -5.55
C VAL A 193 2.50 11.85 -4.16
N ASN A 194 2.29 13.17 -4.11
CA ASN A 194 2.03 13.89 -2.85
C ASN A 194 0.72 13.47 -2.17
N ASP A 195 -0.29 13.08 -2.95
CA ASP A 195 -1.66 12.90 -2.47
C ASP A 195 -1.99 11.43 -2.13
N VAL A 196 -1.17 10.50 -2.63
CA VAL A 196 -1.28 9.09 -2.26
C VAL A 196 -0.64 8.94 -0.88
N PRO A 197 -1.30 8.29 0.11
CA PRO A 197 -0.66 7.87 1.35
C PRO A 197 0.56 7.06 0.95
N ARG A 198 1.69 7.75 0.96
CA ARG A 198 2.92 7.19 0.45
C ARG A 198 3.19 5.99 1.34
N ALA A 199 3.78 4.94 0.78
CA ALA A 199 4.78 4.24 1.56
C ALA A 199 5.88 5.25 1.87
N THR A 200 5.57 6.19 2.78
CA THR A 200 6.55 7.01 3.47
C THR A 200 7.55 6.00 4.03
N SER A 201 8.78 6.44 4.22
CA SER A 201 9.75 5.72 5.04
C SER A 201 9.09 5.01 6.25
N SER A 202 8.06 5.63 6.86
CA SER A 202 7.25 5.03 7.92
C SER A 202 6.45 3.76 7.58
N TYR A 203 5.99 3.47 6.36
CA TYR A 203 5.25 2.21 6.08
C TYR A 203 6.22 1.05 5.86
N GLY A 204 7.34 1.28 5.17
CA GLY A 204 8.42 0.29 5.05
C GLY A 204 9.04 -0.01 6.41
N GLN A 205 9.35 1.03 7.19
CA GLN A 205 9.86 0.91 8.55
C GLN A 205 8.83 0.26 9.48
N ARG A 206 7.57 0.73 9.50
CA ARG A 206 6.51 0.09 10.32
C ARG A 206 6.33 -1.38 9.97
N ARG A 207 6.36 -1.75 8.68
CA ARG A 207 6.26 -3.17 8.29
C ARG A 207 7.47 -3.98 8.75
N ALA A 208 8.69 -3.42 8.68
CA ALA A 208 9.89 -4.08 9.18
C ALA A 208 9.86 -4.22 10.71
N ASP A 209 9.41 -3.18 11.42
CA ASP A 209 9.25 -3.15 12.88
C ASP A 209 8.15 -4.13 13.32
N GLU A 210 6.98 -4.12 12.67
CA GLU A 210 5.87 -5.06 12.88
C GLU A 210 6.32 -6.51 12.65
N VAL A 211 7.08 -6.79 11.59
CA VAL A 211 7.61 -8.14 11.31
C VAL A 211 8.62 -8.55 12.37
N THR A 212 9.42 -7.62 12.89
CA THR A 212 10.38 -7.88 13.96
C THR A 212 9.67 -8.17 15.29
N GLU A 213 8.63 -7.41 15.61
CA GLU A 213 7.78 -7.62 16.78
C GLU A 213 7.06 -8.98 16.71
N LEU A 214 6.42 -9.29 15.58
CA LEU A 214 5.76 -10.59 15.37
C LEU A 214 6.72 -11.77 15.47
N ARG A 215 7.97 -11.62 15.00
CA ARG A 215 9.01 -12.66 15.15
C ARG A 215 9.41 -12.86 16.60
N SER A 216 9.52 -11.77 17.37
CA SER A 216 9.80 -11.82 18.81
C SER A 216 8.66 -12.51 19.57
N GLU A 217 7.41 -12.15 19.27
CA GLU A 217 6.22 -12.77 19.86
C GLU A 217 6.11 -14.27 19.51
N LEU A 218 6.39 -14.64 18.25
CA LEU A 218 6.47 -16.03 17.82
C LEU A 218 7.54 -16.82 18.57
N HIS A 219 8.69 -16.20 18.85
CA HIS A 219 9.76 -16.85 19.61
C HIS A 219 9.37 -17.03 21.09
N SER A 220 8.74 -16.03 21.70
CA SER A 220 8.20 -16.09 23.07
C SER A 220 7.16 -17.19 23.22
N THR A 221 6.15 -17.23 22.33
CA THR A 221 5.10 -18.26 22.36
C THR A 221 5.67 -19.66 22.15
N ARG A 222 6.63 -19.83 21.23
CA ARG A 222 7.31 -21.13 21.03
C ARG A 222 8.08 -21.59 22.27
N THR A 223 8.67 -20.66 23.01
CA THR A 223 9.39 -20.95 24.27
C THR A 223 8.42 -21.34 25.37
N GLN A 224 7.29 -20.63 25.51
CA GLN A 224 6.23 -20.99 26.46
C GLN A 224 5.63 -22.37 26.15
N LEU A 225 5.41 -22.69 24.87
CA LEU A 225 4.93 -24.01 24.45
C LEU A 225 5.92 -25.12 24.85
N ALA A 226 7.22 -24.92 24.61
CA ALA A 226 8.24 -25.90 25.02
C ALA A 226 8.29 -26.08 26.55
N SER A 227 8.15 -25.00 27.32
CA SER A 227 8.09 -25.05 28.79
C SER A 227 6.88 -25.85 29.29
N THR A 228 5.68 -25.50 28.82
CA THR A 228 4.44 -26.19 29.21
C THR A 228 4.45 -27.67 28.81
N GLN A 229 5.05 -28.00 27.67
CA GLN A 229 5.22 -29.38 27.24
C GLN A 229 6.16 -30.16 28.17
N THR A 230 7.26 -29.55 28.59
CA THR A 230 8.22 -30.15 29.56
C THR A 230 7.56 -30.36 30.93
N GLU A 231 6.75 -29.40 31.40
CA GLU A 231 5.99 -29.52 32.65
C GLU A 231 4.93 -30.63 32.59
N LEU A 232 4.25 -30.78 31.44
CA LEU A 232 3.26 -31.84 31.23
C LEU A 232 3.93 -33.21 31.22
N GLU A 233 5.09 -33.35 30.56
CA GLU A 233 5.88 -34.58 30.57
C GLU A 233 6.36 -34.93 31.97
N SER A 234 6.87 -33.94 32.73
CA SER A 234 7.27 -34.11 34.12
C SER A 234 6.09 -34.55 35.01
N THR A 235 4.93 -33.89 34.87
CA THR A 235 3.71 -34.24 35.61
C THR A 235 3.25 -35.66 35.28
N ARG A 236 3.26 -36.01 33.99
CA ARG A 236 2.92 -37.36 33.51
C ARG A 236 3.85 -38.42 34.09
N GLN A 237 5.16 -38.18 34.07
CA GLN A 237 6.14 -39.10 34.67
C GLN A 237 5.94 -39.25 36.17
N SER A 238 5.69 -38.15 36.90
CA SER A 238 5.41 -38.19 38.34
C SER A 238 4.14 -38.97 38.68
N PHE A 239 3.11 -38.89 37.83
CA PHE A 239 1.87 -39.64 38.00
C PHE A 239 2.11 -41.12 37.72
N GLN A 240 2.82 -41.44 36.63
CA GLN A 240 3.16 -42.81 36.27
C GLN A 240 4.00 -43.50 37.35
N ALA A 241 4.98 -42.80 37.93
CA ALA A 241 5.78 -43.33 39.03
C ALA A 241 4.94 -43.62 40.30
N ARG A 242 4.01 -42.71 40.65
CA ARG A 242 3.09 -42.92 41.77
C ARG A 242 2.15 -44.11 41.54
N MET A 243 1.60 -44.23 40.33
CA MET A 243 0.73 -45.34 39.96
C MET A 243 1.47 -46.69 40.00
N GLY A 244 2.71 -46.77 39.50
CA GLY A 244 3.51 -47.98 39.61
C GLY A 244 3.76 -48.42 41.07
N GLY A 245 3.94 -47.46 41.99
CA GLY A 245 4.03 -47.75 43.42
C GLY A 245 2.74 -48.31 44.02
N VAL A 246 1.58 -47.79 43.59
CA VAL A 246 0.26 -48.29 44.00
C VAL A 246 0.01 -49.70 43.45
N GLU A 247 0.39 -49.95 42.19
CA GLU A 247 0.28 -51.27 41.57
C GLU A 247 1.12 -52.32 42.31
N GLY A 248 2.37 -51.99 42.65
CA GLY A 248 3.23 -52.89 43.45
C GLY A 248 2.67 -53.17 44.85
N PHE A 249 2.07 -52.17 45.51
CA PHE A 249 1.40 -52.38 46.81
C PHE A 249 0.18 -53.31 46.71
N LEU A 250 -0.62 -53.15 45.65
CA LEU A 250 -1.79 -54.01 45.38
C LEU A 250 -1.38 -55.46 45.14
N GLU A 251 -0.27 -55.71 44.42
CA GLU A 251 0.28 -57.05 44.16
C GLU A 251 0.72 -57.76 45.45
N VAL A 252 1.35 -57.03 46.38
CA VAL A 252 1.74 -57.58 47.69
C VAL A 252 0.52 -57.96 48.53
N ILE A 253 -0.54 -57.14 48.52
CA ILE A 253 -1.78 -57.47 49.25
C ILE A 253 -2.48 -58.68 48.63
N SER A 254 -2.57 -58.74 47.30
CA SER A 254 -3.30 -59.80 46.61
C SER A 254 -2.63 -61.16 46.74
N SER A 255 -1.29 -61.21 46.74
CA SER A 255 -0.53 -62.46 46.96
C SER A 255 -0.73 -63.08 48.35
N GLY A 256 -1.14 -62.28 49.35
CA GLY A 256 -1.43 -62.73 50.70
C GLY A 256 -2.90 -63.10 50.96
N ASN A 257 -3.82 -62.82 50.02
CA ASN A 257 -5.25 -63.07 50.22
C ASN A 257 -6.04 -63.25 48.90
N PRO A 258 -6.55 -64.48 48.62
CA PRO A 258 -7.19 -64.81 47.34
C PRO A 258 -8.52 -64.08 47.07
N GLN A 259 -9.21 -63.57 48.10
CA GLN A 259 -10.44 -62.77 47.89
C GLN A 259 -10.14 -61.39 47.28
N TRP A 260 -8.93 -60.86 47.49
CA TRP A 260 -8.54 -59.56 46.93
C TRP A 260 -8.14 -59.65 45.46
N GLU A 261 -7.62 -60.79 44.99
CA GLU A 261 -7.39 -61.00 43.56
C GLU A 261 -8.68 -60.96 42.75
N GLU A 262 -9.73 -61.63 43.24
CA GLU A 262 -11.02 -61.68 42.56
C GLU A 262 -11.67 -60.29 42.49
N LEU A 263 -11.57 -59.50 43.58
CA LEU A 263 -12.04 -58.12 43.63
C LEU A 263 -11.25 -57.19 42.68
N LEU A 264 -9.92 -57.33 42.62
CA LEU A 264 -9.08 -56.52 41.73
C LEU A 264 -9.32 -56.87 40.26
N ALA A 265 -9.53 -58.14 39.93
CA ALA A 265 -9.91 -58.59 38.59
C ALA A 265 -11.28 -58.00 38.17
N ASP A 266 -12.24 -57.91 39.10
CA ASP A 266 -13.53 -57.27 38.83
C ASP A 266 -13.41 -55.75 38.65
N MET A 267 -12.60 -55.07 39.46
CA MET A 267 -12.34 -53.63 39.31
C MET A 267 -11.67 -53.29 37.96
N ARG A 268 -10.67 -54.06 37.52
CA ARG A 268 -10.04 -53.88 36.20
C ARG A 268 -11.02 -54.10 35.05
N ARG A 269 -11.97 -55.04 35.20
CA ARG A 269 -13.06 -55.23 34.23
C ARG A 269 -14.03 -54.06 34.18
N ARG A 270 -14.36 -53.46 35.34
CA ARG A 270 -15.30 -52.33 35.44
C ARG A 270 -14.71 -50.99 35.00
N ASN A 271 -13.40 -50.80 35.18
CA ASN A 271 -12.68 -49.58 34.77
C ASN A 271 -11.57 -49.91 33.76
N PRO A 272 -11.91 -50.12 32.48
CA PRO A 272 -10.90 -50.23 31.44
C PRO A 272 -10.14 -48.90 31.32
N VAL A 273 -8.80 -48.95 31.36
CA VAL A 273 -7.97 -47.78 31.08
C VAL A 273 -8.21 -47.38 29.61
N PRO A 274 -8.60 -46.13 29.32
CA PRO A 274 -8.69 -45.68 27.94
C PRO A 274 -7.29 -45.76 27.31
N GLU A 275 -7.14 -46.61 26.29
CA GLU A 275 -6.04 -46.50 25.33
C GLU A 275 -5.97 -45.05 24.84
N PRO A 276 -4.76 -44.48 24.63
CA PRO A 276 -4.62 -43.13 24.11
C PRO A 276 -5.38 -43.02 22.79
N SER A 277 -6.54 -42.38 22.84
CA SER A 277 -7.51 -42.31 21.75
C SER A 277 -7.16 -41.28 20.68
N ARG A 278 -5.85 -41.08 20.46
CA ARG A 278 -5.33 -40.40 19.27
C ARG A 278 -4.62 -41.42 18.41
N THR A 279 -5.36 -41.92 17.41
CA THR A 279 -4.79 -42.75 16.36
C THR A 279 -3.79 -41.91 15.54
N GLN A 280 -2.70 -42.51 15.05
CA GLN A 280 -1.75 -41.83 14.14
C GLN A 280 -2.48 -41.12 12.98
N GLN A 281 -3.61 -41.67 12.53
CA GLN A 281 -4.49 -41.07 11.51
C GLN A 281 -5.06 -39.70 11.92
N GLN A 282 -5.44 -39.49 13.18
CA GLN A 282 -5.96 -38.19 13.63
C GLN A 282 -4.85 -37.13 13.73
N GLU A 283 -3.62 -37.57 14.01
CA GLU A 283 -2.45 -36.70 14.07
C GLU A 283 -1.98 -36.32 12.66
N GLU A 284 -2.00 -37.28 11.72
CA GLU A 284 -1.81 -37.04 10.29
C GLU A 284 -2.90 -36.15 9.68
N GLU A 285 -4.16 -36.30 10.09
CA GLU A 285 -5.27 -35.46 9.62
C GLU A 285 -5.15 -34.01 10.14
N LEU A 286 -4.71 -33.83 11.39
CA LEU A 286 -4.40 -32.50 11.93
C LEU A 286 -3.19 -31.88 11.22
N GLN A 287 -2.15 -32.65 10.91
CA GLN A 287 -1.01 -32.17 10.13
C GLN A 287 -1.39 -31.83 8.68
N ARG A 288 -2.26 -32.63 8.04
CA ARG A 288 -2.81 -32.30 6.70
C ARG A 288 -3.65 -31.03 6.74
N ARG A 289 -4.58 -30.90 7.70
CA ARG A 289 -5.42 -29.70 7.85
C ARG A 289 -4.58 -28.44 8.11
N SER A 290 -3.54 -28.57 8.94
CA SER A 290 -2.56 -27.51 9.18
C SER A 290 -1.82 -27.12 7.89
N GLY A 291 -1.31 -28.09 7.13
CA GLY A 291 -0.63 -27.86 5.85
C GLY A 291 -1.53 -27.27 4.76
N ASP A 292 -2.80 -27.65 4.73
CA ASP A 292 -3.78 -27.14 3.77
C ASP A 292 -4.19 -25.69 4.09
N LEU A 293 -4.36 -25.35 5.38
CA LEU A 293 -4.53 -23.96 5.83
C LEU A 293 -3.32 -23.07 5.48
N TYR A 294 -2.11 -23.62 5.58
CA TYR A 294 -0.88 -22.92 5.20
C TYR A 294 -0.77 -22.71 3.67
N ARG A 295 -1.25 -23.66 2.86
CA ARG A 295 -1.34 -23.51 1.39
C ARG A 295 -2.40 -22.50 0.97
N GLU A 296 -3.56 -22.51 1.61
CA GLU A 296 -4.69 -21.62 1.28
C GLU A 296 -4.37 -20.15 1.58
N THR A 297 -3.55 -19.88 2.59
CA THR A 297 -3.12 -18.53 2.97
C THR A 297 -2.01 -17.96 2.08
N ILE A 298 -1.17 -18.80 1.47
CA ILE A 298 -0.05 -18.37 0.62
C ILE A 298 -0.44 -18.29 -0.88
N HIS A 299 -1.47 -19.03 -1.32
CA HIS A 299 -1.89 -19.09 -2.72
C HIS A 299 -3.22 -18.40 -3.05
N ARG A 300 -3.58 -17.30 -2.38
CA ARG A 300 -4.70 -16.47 -2.87
C ARG A 300 -4.27 -15.77 -4.17
N PRO A 301 -4.77 -16.15 -5.37
CA PRO A 301 -4.48 -15.40 -6.57
C PRO A 301 -5.19 -14.06 -6.44
N GLY A 302 -4.49 -12.96 -6.71
CA GLY A 302 -5.10 -11.63 -6.77
C GLY A 302 -6.29 -11.63 -7.74
N PRO A 303 -7.36 -10.87 -7.46
CA PRO A 303 -8.54 -10.85 -8.31
C PRO A 303 -8.17 -10.30 -9.70
N THR A 304 -8.51 -11.07 -10.72
CA THR A 304 -8.49 -10.70 -12.15
C THR A 304 -9.43 -9.55 -12.45
#